data_AF-A0A1Q3X515-F1
#
_entry.id   AF-A0A1Q3X515-F1
#
_cell.length_a   1.000
_cell.length_b   1.000
_cell.length_c   1.000
_cell.angle_alpha   90.00
_cell.angle_beta   90.00
_cell.angle_gamma   90.00
#
_symmetry.space_group_name_H-M   'P 1'
#
loop_
_entity.id
_entity.type
_entity.pdbx_description
1 polymer ?
#
loop_
_entity_poly.entity_id
_entity_poly.type
_entity_poly.pdbx_seq_one_letter_code
_entity_poly.pdbx_strand_id
1 'polypeptide(L)' 'MNVEIAERVYQDKYNDKMTWEQYLNKLNTGLQLIVEESLLYNKTLDKLQAANIALVYYREVLLYHLEN' A
#
# COMPACT_ATOMS: atom_id res chain seq x y z
N MET A 1 -6.56 -4.94 7.05
CA MET A 1 -6.11 -5.13 5.66
C MET A 1 -6.76 -6.38 5.09
N ASN A 2 -7.26 -6.35 3.85
CA ASN A 2 -7.76 -7.51 3.12
C ASN A 2 -6.56 -8.18 2.41
N VAL A 3 -6.27 -9.43 2.77
CA VAL A 3 -5.06 -10.14 2.33
C VAL A 3 -5.12 -10.52 0.85
N GLU A 4 -6.29 -10.94 0.36
CA GLU A 4 -6.48 -11.34 -1.04
C GLU A 4 -6.21 -10.16 -1.99
N ILE A 5 -6.77 -8.99 -1.67
CA ILE A 5 -6.53 -7.77 -2.45
C ILE A 5 -5.06 -7.35 -2.36
N ALA A 6 -4.44 -7.45 -1.18
CA ALA A 6 -3.03 -7.13 -1.00
C ALA A 6 -2.12 -8.04 -1.83
N GLU A 7 -2.43 -9.34 -1.90
CA GLU A 7 -1.69 -10.33 -2.70
C GLU A 7 -1.84 -10.05 -4.20
N ARG A 8 -3.06 -9.77 -4.67
CA ARG A 8 -3.31 -9.38 -6.08
C ARG A 8 -2.51 -8.13 -6.46
N VAL A 9 -2.59 -7.07 -5.66
CA VAL A 9 -1.81 -5.83 -5.88
C VAL A 9 -0.31 -6.13 -5.97
N TYR A 10 0.20 -6.99 -5.10
CA TYR A 10 1.61 -7.37 -5.12
C TYR A 10 1.99 -8.07 -6.42
N GLN A 11 1.23 -9.10 -6.80
CA GLN A 11 1.49 -9.87 -8.03
C GLN A 11 1.41 -8.97 -9.28
N ASP A 12 0.44 -8.07 -9.34
CA ASP A 12 0.20 -7.27 -10.55
C ASP A 12 1.17 -6.09 -10.71
N LYS A 13 1.69 -5.53 -9.61
CA LYS A 13 2.36 -4.21 -9.64
C LYS A 13 3.75 -4.17 -9.02
N TYR A 14 4.10 -5.14 -8.16
CA TYR A 14 5.28 -5.04 -7.29
C TYR A 14 6.14 -6.31 -7.19
N ASN A 15 5.71 -7.47 -7.69
CA ASN A 15 6.46 -8.73 -7.58
C ASN A 15 7.86 -8.69 -8.21
N ASP A 16 8.03 -7.96 -9.31
CA ASP A 16 9.32 -7.78 -9.98
C ASP A 16 10.25 -6.77 -9.27
N LYS A 17 9.74 -6.05 -8.26
CA LYS A 17 10.44 -4.92 -7.63
C LYS A 17 10.86 -5.20 -6.19
N MET A 18 10.14 -6.09 -5.49
CA MET A 18 10.38 -6.37 -4.08
C MET A 18 9.80 -7.72 -3.69
N THR A 19 10.28 -8.26 -2.56
CA THR A 19 9.69 -9.47 -1.97
C THR A 19 8.31 -9.16 -1.38
N TRP A 20 7.51 -10.21 -1.19
CA TRP A 20 6.21 -10.09 -0.51
C TRP A 20 6.33 -9.45 0.88
N GLU A 21 7.34 -9.84 1.65
CA GLU A 21 7.58 -9.27 2.99
C GLU A 21 7.93 -7.78 2.93
N GLN A 22 8.80 -7.36 1.99
CA GLN A 22 9.12 -5.94 1.79
C GLN A 22 7.89 -5.13 1.37
N TYR A 23 7.06 -5.70 0.50
CA TYR A 23 5.79 -5.11 0.11
C TYR A 23 4.85 -4.94 1.31
N LEU A 24 4.63 -5.99 2.12
CA LEU A 24 3.76 -5.92 3.29
C LEU A 24 4.25 -4.90 4.31
N ASN A 25 5.56 -4.83 4.55
CA ASN A 25 6.14 -3.83 5.43
C ASN A 25 5.85 -2.42 4.93
N LYS A 26 6.10 -2.15 3.64
CA LYS A 26 5.81 -0.84 3.02
C LYS A 26 4.31 -0.52 3.00
N LEU A 27 3.46 -1.50 2.75
CA LEU A 27 2.01 -1.34 2.78
C LEU A 27 1.53 -0.95 4.19
N ASN A 28 1.96 -1.67 5.22
CA ASN A 28 1.62 -1.36 6.61
C ASN A 28 2.09 0.04 7.02
N THR A 29 3.34 0.40 6.69
CA THR A 29 3.85 1.76 6.91
C THR A 29 3.00 2.79 6.16
N GLY A 30 2.66 2.54 4.90
CA GLY A 30 1.83 3.43 4.10
C GLY A 30 0.43 3.62 4.66
N LEU A 31 -0.21 2.55 5.13
CA LEU A 31 -1.53 2.58 5.75
C LEU A 31 -1.52 3.41 7.04
N GLN A 32 -0.50 3.26 7.87
CA GLN A 32 -0.30 4.11 9.07
C GLN A 32 -0.11 5.58 8.70
N LEU A 33 0.72 5.87 7.69
CA LEU A 33 0.97 7.24 7.21
C LEU A 33 -0.28 7.95 6.69
N ILE A 34 -1.22 7.21 6.09
CA ILE A 34 -2.47 7.80 5.58
C ILE A 34 -3.45 8.13 6.72
N VAL A 35 -3.42 7.36 7.81
CA VAL A 35 -4.29 7.56 8.97
C VAL A 35 -3.76 8.68 9.88
N GLU A 36 -2.44 8.82 9.98
CA GLU A 36 -1.78 9.81 10.85
C GLU A 36 -1.34 11.05 10.05
N GLU A 37 -2.19 12.10 10.01
CA GLU A 37 -1.93 13.38 9.33
C GLU A 37 -0.56 14.03 9.67
N SER A 38 -0.03 13.75 10.87
CA SER A 38 1.20 14.35 11.38
C SER A 38 2.49 13.78 10.75
N LEU A 39 2.45 12.59 10.14
CA LEU A 39 3.66 11.92 9.62
C LEU A 39 4.05 12.34 8.19
N LEU A 40 3.17 13.09 7.50
CA LEU A 40 3.42 13.57 6.14
C LEU A 40 4.42 14.73 6.07
N TYR A 41 4.83 15.33 7.19
CA TYR A 41 5.78 16.46 7.19
C TYR A 41 7.25 16.04 7.18
N ASN A 42 7.57 14.76 7.46
CA ASN A 42 8.95 14.25 7.46
C ASN A 42 9.18 13.30 6.26
N LYS A 43 9.08 13.88 5.04
CA LYS A 43 8.99 13.17 3.74
C LYS A 43 10.35 12.63 3.27
N THR A 44 10.75 11.47 3.77
CA THR A 44 11.74 10.67 3.06
C THR A 44 11.11 10.04 1.81
N LEU A 45 11.92 9.78 0.78
CA LEU A 45 11.46 9.10 -0.44
C LEU A 45 10.82 7.74 -0.11
N ASP A 46 11.38 7.04 0.88
CA ASP A 46 10.90 5.73 1.34
C ASP A 46 9.46 5.80 1.89
N LYS A 47 9.15 6.82 2.72
CA LYS A 47 7.80 7.04 3.24
C LYS A 47 6.80 7.41 2.15
N LEU A 48 7.22 8.21 1.16
CA LEU A 48 6.37 8.54 0.02
C LEU A 48 6.06 7.31 -0.84
N GLN A 49 7.03 6.42 -1.02
CA GLN A 49 6.80 5.14 -1.70
C GLN A 49 5.83 4.25 -0.92
N ALA A 50 5.97 4.16 0.40
CA ALA A 50 5.06 3.43 1.27
C ALA A 50 3.62 3.98 1.17
N ALA A 51 3.44 5.30 1.26
CA ALA A 51 2.14 5.95 1.12
C ALA A 51 1.52 5.67 -0.26
N ASN A 52 2.30 5.73 -1.34
CA ASN A 52 1.81 5.41 -2.68
C ASN A 52 1.34 3.95 -2.80
N ILE A 53 2.07 2.99 -2.23
CA ILE A 53 1.65 1.58 -2.18
C ILE A 53 0.29 1.44 -1.48
N ALA A 54 0.11 2.11 -0.33
CA ALA A 54 -1.14 2.07 0.41
C ALA A 54 -2.31 2.72 -0.34
N LEU A 55 -2.09 3.82 -1.06
CA LEU A 55 -3.10 4.44 -1.92
C LEU A 55 -3.52 3.52 -3.07
N VAL A 56 -2.57 2.83 -3.70
CA VAL A 56 -2.86 1.85 -4.75
C VAL A 56 -3.69 0.69 -4.20
N TYR A 57 -3.30 0.15 -3.04
CA TYR A 57 -4.09 -0.88 -2.35
C TYR A 57 -5.51 -0.39 -2.03
N TYR A 58 -5.69 0.82 -1.48
CA TYR A 58 -7.02 1.34 -1.18
C TYR A 58 -7.89 1.53 -2.42
N ARG A 59 -7.31 1.96 -3.54
CA ARG A 59 -8.01 2.02 -4.81
C ARG A 59 -8.56 0.64 -5.20
N GLU A 60 -7.74 -0.41 -5.10
CA GLU A 60 -8.18 -1.77 -5.42
C GLU A 60 -9.25 -2.29 -4.45
N VAL A 61 -9.16 -1.92 -3.17
CA VAL A 61 -10.23 -2.21 -2.18
C VAL A 61 -11.54 -1.54 -2.58
N LEU A 62 -11.51 -0.27 -2.99
CA LEU A 62 -12.71 0.45 -3.42
C LEU A 62 -13.31 -0.18 -4.68
N LEU A 63 -12.50 -0.52 -5.67
CA LEU A 63 -12.96 -1.19 -6.89
C LEU A 63 -13.61 -2.54 -6.57
N TYR A 64 -12.99 -3.34 -5.71
CA TYR A 64 -13.55 -4.62 -5.28
C TYR A 64 -14.94 -4.49 -4.64
N HIS A 65 -15.20 -3.43 -3.87
CA HIS A 65 -16.52 -3.16 -3.27
C HIS A 65 -17.54 -2.55 -4.23
N LEU A 66 -17.10 -2.00 -5.38
CA LEU A 66 -18.02 -1.46 -6.39
C LEU A 66 -18.42 -2.52 -7.42
N GLU A 67 -17.58 -3.53 -7.61
CA GLU A 67 -17.77 -4.62 -8.56
C GLU A 67 -18.50 -5.84 -7.97
N ASN A 68 -18.65 -5.90 -6.63
CA ASN A 68 -19.38 -6.93 -5.88
C ASN A 68 -20.47 -6.32 -5.01
#